data_AF-A0A7C3YVL0-F1
#
_entry.id   AF-A0A7C3YVL0-F1
#
_cell.length_a   1.000
_cell.length_b   1.000
_cell.length_c   1.000
_cell.angle_alpha   90.00
_cell.angle_beta   90.00
_cell.angle_gamma   90.00
#
_symmetry.space_group_name_H-M   'P 1'
#
loop_
_entity.id
_entity.type
_entity.pdbx_description
1 polymer ?
#
loop_
_entity_poly.entity_id
_entity_poly.type
_entity_poly.pdbx_seq_one_letter_code
_entity_poly.pdbx_strand_id
1 'polypeptide(L)'
;MRLASIDIGTNSVKLFVADVDDQQIRNVLLEHTVTTRLGEGVDKSGELSTSAIDRTIDAISDFNNRAKLAGAEDVIAIATSAVRDA
;
A
#
# COMPACT_ATOMS: atom_id res chain seq x y z
N MET A 1 4.32 -20.00 0.64
CA MET A 1 3.63 -19.16 -0.37
C MET A 1 4.26 -17.77 -0.35
N ARG A 2 4.38 -17.11 -1.51
CA ARG A 2 4.86 -15.73 -1.56
C ARG A 2 3.68 -14.77 -1.60
N LEU A 3 3.60 -13.87 -0.62
CA LEU A 3 2.50 -12.91 -0.49
C LEU A 3 3.02 -11.49 -0.55
N ALA A 4 2.15 -10.58 -0.98
CA ALA A 4 2.38 -9.15 -0.89
C ALA A 4 1.26 -8.44 -0.15
N SER A 5 1.62 -7.44 0.65
CA SER A 5 0.70 -6.48 1.24
C SER A 5 1.01 -5.07 0.76
N ILE A 6 -0.03 -4.32 0.41
CA ILE A 6 0.02 -2.88 0.13
C ILE A 6 -0.78 -2.15 1.22
N ASP A 7 -0.09 -1.43 2.11
CA ASP A 7 -0.71 -0.65 3.17
C ASP A 7 -0.82 0.82 2.74
N ILE A 8 -2.05 1.32 2.65
CA ILE A 8 -2.41 2.68 2.24
C ILE A 8 -2.76 3.48 3.49
N GLY A 9 -1.77 4.24 3.97
CA GLY A 9 -1.91 5.12 5.12
C GLY A 9 -2.24 6.56 4.75
N THR A 10 -2.38 7.40 5.78
CA THR A 10 -2.61 8.85 5.62
C THR A 10 -1.47 9.55 4.90
N ASN A 11 -0.22 9.18 5.20
CA ASN A 11 0.97 9.85 4.66
C ASN A 11 1.67 9.07 3.55
N SER A 12 1.58 7.74 3.60
CA SER A 12 2.43 6.88 2.78
C SER A 12 1.71 5.60 2.37
N VAL A 13 2.09 5.07 1.22
CA VAL A 13 1.80 3.71 0.79
C VAL A 13 3.04 2.85 1.04
N LYS A 14 2.86 1.65 1.57
CA LYS A 14 3.95 0.68 1.80
C LYS A 14 3.67 -0.62 1.05
N LEU A 15 4.70 -1.18 0.44
CA LEU A 15 4.72 -2.53 -0.12
C LEU A 15 5.58 -3.41 0.76
N PHE A 16 5.09 -4.61 1.05
CA PHE A 16 5.85 -5.67 1.70
C PHE A 16 5.61 -6.98 0.95
N VAL A 17 6.66 -7.66 0.53
CA VAL A 17 6.61 -8.96 -0.15
C VAL A 17 7.44 -9.97 0.65
N ALA A 18 6.84 -11.10 1.00
CA ALA A 18 7.47 -12.10 1.84
C ALA A 18 7.10 -13.53 1.44
N ASP A 19 8.03 -14.46 1.68
CA ASP A 19 7.72 -15.88 1.73
C ASP A 19 7.13 -16.20 3.12
N VAL A 20 5.93 -16.77 3.12
CA VAL A 20 5.16 -17.13 4.32
C VAL A 20 4.93 -18.65 4.35
N ASP A 21 5.12 -19.23 5.51
CA ASP A 21 4.97 -20.66 5.78
C ASP A 21 4.52 -20.86 7.25
N ASP A 22 3.55 -21.75 7.48
CA ASP A 22 2.90 -21.94 8.80
C ASP A 22 2.49 -20.63 9.51
N GLN A 23 1.93 -19.68 8.74
CA GLN A 23 1.54 -18.33 9.21
C GLN A 23 2.72 -17.49 9.76
N GLN A 24 3.95 -17.90 9.49
CA GLN A 24 5.16 -17.19 9.88
C GLN A 24 5.86 -16.62 8.64
N ILE A 25 6.38 -15.40 8.76
CA ILE A 25 7.25 -14.83 7.74
C ILE A 25 8.59 -15.56 7.81
N ARG A 26 9.00 -16.18 6.70
CA ARG A 26 10.29 -16.87 6.59
C ARG A 26 11.36 -15.98 5.97
N ASN A 27 10.98 -15.19 4.96
CA ASN A 27 11.90 -14.31 4.26
C ASN A 27 11.18 -13.05 3.76
N VAL A 28 11.85 -11.90 3.82
CA VAL A 28 11.36 -10.64 3.26
C VAL A 28 12.12 -10.37 1.98
N LEU A 29 11.40 -10.25 0.86
CA LEU A 29 12.01 -10.09 -0.47
C LEU A 29 12.05 -8.63 -0.90
N LEU A 30 11.01 -7.88 -0.55
CA LEU A 30 10.87 -6.49 -0.97
C LEU A 30 10.10 -5.73 0.10
N GLU A 31 10.68 -4.62 0.52
CA GLU A 31 10.01 -3.59 1.31
C GLU A 31 10.22 -2.26 0.60
N HIS A 32 9.15 -1.51 0.40
CA HIS A 32 9.23 -0.20 -0.25
C HIS A 32 8.17 0.74 0.32
N THR A 33 8.52 2.01 0.49
CA THR A 33 7.60 3.04 0.99
C THR A 33 7.63 4.24 0.06
N VAL A 34 6.46 4.77 -0.27
CA VAL A 34 6.31 6.03 -1.02
C VAL A 34 5.37 6.95 -0.26
N THR A 35 5.77 8.21 -0.13
CA THR A 35 4.93 9.26 0.46
C THR A 35 3.98 9.82 -0.59
N THR A 36 2.68 9.62 -0.40
CA THR A 36 1.62 10.13 -1.30
C THR A 36 0.75 11.20 -0.65
N ARG A 37 0.75 11.26 0.70
CA ARG A 37 -0.06 12.17 1.53
C ARG A 37 -1.54 12.10 1.19
N LEU A 38 -2.10 10.89 1.13
CA LEU A 38 -3.51 10.67 0.81
C LEU A 38 -4.45 11.49 1.69
N GLY A 39 -4.16 11.59 2.99
CA GLY A 39 -5.00 12.30 3.95
C GLY A 39 -4.75 13.81 4.04
N GLU A 40 -4.04 14.42 3.09
CA GLU A 40 -3.85 15.87 3.11
C GLU A 40 -5.19 16.62 3.00
N GLY A 41 -5.49 17.46 3.99
CA GLY A 41 -6.71 18.26 4.02
C GLY A 41 -7.97 17.55 4.54
N VAL A 42 -7.95 16.23 4.73
CA VAL A 42 -9.10 15.44 5.21
C VAL A 42 -9.59 15.91 6.59
N ASP A 43 -8.67 16.34 7.46
CA ASP A 43 -9.00 16.88 8.78
C ASP A 43 -9.93 18.11 8.74
N LYS A 44 -9.94 18.83 7.61
CA LYS A 44 -10.73 20.04 7.40
C LYS A 44 -11.90 19.83 6.46
N SER A 45 -11.69 19.11 5.35
CA SER A 45 -12.72 18.90 4.32
C SER A 45 -13.59 17.68 4.58
N GLY A 46 -13.08 16.67 5.29
CA GLY A 46 -13.68 15.34 5.31
C GLY A 46 -13.72 14.68 3.93
N GLU A 47 -12.84 15.09 3.00
CA GLU A 47 -12.78 14.57 1.63
C GLU A 47 -11.32 14.41 1.18
N LEU A 48 -11.05 13.35 0.40
CA LEU A 48 -9.76 13.14 -0.26
C LEU A 48 -9.59 14.08 -1.46
N SER A 49 -8.44 14.73 -1.57
CA SER A 49 -8.14 15.55 -2.76
C SER A 49 -7.88 14.67 -3.98
N THR A 50 -8.38 15.07 -5.16
CA THR A 50 -8.12 14.35 -6.42
C THR A 50 -6.62 14.15 -6.66
N SER A 51 -5.82 15.18 -6.39
CA SER A 51 -4.36 15.09 -6.57
C SER A 51 -3.70 14.06 -5.66
N ALA A 52 -4.22 13.88 -4.44
CA ALA A 52 -3.71 12.89 -3.48
C ALA A 52 -4.15 11.47 -3.84
N ILE A 53 -5.36 11.33 -4.38
CA ILE A 53 -5.87 10.08 -4.98
C ILE A 53 -4.98 9.66 -6.14
N ASP A 54 -4.72 10.54 -7.10
CA ASP A 54 -3.94 10.22 -8.31
C ASP A 54 -2.52 9.71 -7.94
N ARG A 55 -1.80 10.43 -7.08
CA ARG A 55 -0.47 9.99 -6.59
C ARG A 55 -0.52 8.65 -5.88
N THR A 56 -1.62 8.37 -5.18
CA THR A 56 -1.80 7.11 -4.44
C THR A 56 -2.12 5.95 -5.38
N ILE A 57 -2.95 6.18 -6.41
CA ILE A 57 -3.23 5.18 -7.45
C ILE A 57 -1.96 4.83 -8.22
N ASP A 58 -1.12 5.82 -8.56
CA ASP A 58 0.17 5.60 -9.21
C ASP A 58 1.09 4.71 -8.35
N ALA A 59 1.19 5.01 -7.04
CA ALA A 59 1.99 4.22 -6.10
C ALA A 59 1.47 2.78 -5.95
N ILE A 60 0.15 2.59 -5.83
CA ILE A 60 -0.47 1.25 -5.74
C ILE A 60 -0.21 0.47 -7.02
N SER A 61 -0.32 1.11 -8.20
CA SER A 61 -0.09 0.48 -9.50
C SER A 61 1.36 0.01 -9.66
N ASP A 62 2.33 0.86 -9.31
CA ASP A 62 3.75 0.49 -9.28
C ASP A 62 4.00 -0.68 -8.30
N PHE A 63 3.44 -0.61 -7.10
CA PHE A 63 3.64 -1.64 -6.08
C PHE A 63 3.03 -2.99 -6.45
N ASN A 64 1.85 -3.00 -7.06
CA ASN A 64 1.24 -4.22 -7.58
C ASN A 64 2.11 -4.86 -8.67
N ASN A 65 2.70 -4.05 -9.56
CA ASN A 65 3.62 -4.55 -10.58
C ASN A 65 4.88 -5.13 -9.95
N ARG A 66 5.48 -4.44 -8.98
CA ARG A 66 6.66 -4.92 -8.24
C ARG A 66 6.39 -6.21 -7.47
N ALA A 67 5.23 -6.32 -6.82
CA ALA A 67 4.81 -7.53 -6.13
C ALA A 67 4.72 -8.73 -7.08
N LYS A 68 4.08 -8.54 -8.24
CA LYS A 68 3.99 -9.57 -9.28
C LYS A 68 5.36 -9.96 -9.84
N LEU A 69 6.23 -9.00 -10.10
CA LEU A 69 7.61 -9.25 -10.56
C LEU A 69 8.45 -9.98 -9.51
N ALA A 70 8.20 -9.74 -8.23
CA ALA A 70 8.80 -10.47 -7.13
C ALA A 70 8.23 -11.89 -6.96
N GLY A 71 7.20 -12.27 -7.74
CA GLY A 71 6.58 -13.58 -7.72
C GLY A 71 5.53 -13.77 -6.62
N ALA A 72 4.92 -12.68 -6.12
CA ALA A 72 3.79 -12.80 -5.20
C ALA A 72 2.62 -13.54 -5.86
N GLU A 73 2.12 -14.58 -5.19
CA GLU A 73 0.96 -15.36 -5.60
C GLU A 73 -0.33 -14.59 -5.36
N ASP A 74 -0.41 -13.87 -4.22
CA ASP A 74 -1.51 -12.99 -3.86
C ASP A 74 -1.00 -11.61 -3.40
N VAL A 75 -1.79 -10.58 -3.72
CA VAL A 75 -1.55 -9.19 -3.32
C VAL A 75 -2.77 -8.67 -2.57
N ILE A 76 -2.59 -8.25 -1.32
CA ILE A 76 -3.66 -7.72 -0.48
C ILE A 76 -3.40 -6.23 -0.25
N ALA A 77 -4.33 -5.38 -0.66
CA ALA A 77 -4.29 -3.95 -0.37
C ALA A 77 -5.22 -3.61 0.81
N ILE A 78 -4.72 -2.84 1.77
CA ILE A 78 -5.46 -2.40 2.96
C ILE A 78 -5.35 -0.88 3.04
N ALA A 79 -6.47 -0.20 3.32
CA ALA A 79 -6.49 1.23 3.59
C ALA A 79 -6.89 1.50 5.04
N THR A 80 -6.32 2.56 5.63
CA THR A 80 -6.55 2.93 7.03
C THR A 80 -7.23 4.30 7.16
N SER A 81 -6.71 5.20 8.00
CA SER A 81 -7.43 6.38 8.49
C SER A 81 -7.93 7.31 7.39
N ALA A 82 -7.06 7.73 6.47
CA ALA A 82 -7.43 8.73 5.46
C ALA A 82 -8.61 8.30 4.57
N VAL A 83 -8.73 7.01 4.24
CA VAL A 83 -9.85 6.51 3.44
C VAL A 83 -11.13 6.38 4.26
N ARG A 84 -11.02 6.05 5.56
CA ARG A 84 -12.18 5.90 6.44
C ARG A 84 -12.75 7.24 6.91
N ASP A 85 -11.88 8.23 7.11
CA ASP A 85 -12.22 9.52 7.69
C ASP A 85 -12.67 10.56 6.63
N ALA A 86 -12.61 10.20 5.35
CA ALA A 86 -13.00 11.03 4.19
C ALA A 86 -14.28 10.53 3.51
#